data_AF-A0A6G3ZEC0-F1
#
_entry.id   AF-A0A6G3ZEC0-F1
#
_cell.length_a   1.000
_cell.length_b   1.000
_cell.length_c   1.000
_cell.angle_alpha   90.00
_cell.angle_beta   90.00
_cell.angle_gamma   90.00
#
_symmetry.space_group_name_H-M   'P 1'
#
loop_
_entity.id
_entity.type
_entity.pdbx_description
1 polymer ?
#
loop_
_entity_poly.entity_id
_entity_poly.type
_entity_poly.pdbx_seq_one_letter_code
_entity_poly.pdbx_strand_id
1 'polypeptide(L)'
;MSKSAHSTANCPHCGSPLDHLQRGCESCERRISWDWTEPCPACEAAVNYATRPSSCPECRTDLSVWDGIAARVLRERHHADLRIAKDAVPHPTSAGFVCHTGDPRGQRADYRRPLPDGRGIHVKAFADRYEVHWDKVDPTEDFLGHVVADAPHWLLVGGFLGFKLARWPVGLTLALAAHIKR
;
A
#
# COMPACT_ATOMS: atom_id res chain seq x y z
N MET A 1 7.51 2.35 16.76
CA MET A 1 6.70 1.81 15.65
C MET A 1 7.39 0.55 15.15
N SER A 2 6.75 -0.60 15.23
CA SER A 2 7.27 -1.83 14.62
C SER A 2 7.43 -1.61 13.12
N LYS A 3 8.57 -1.99 12.55
CA LYS A 3 8.74 -2.01 11.09
C LYS A 3 7.66 -2.94 10.53
N SER A 4 6.99 -2.53 9.45
CA SER A 4 6.09 -3.42 8.73
C SER A 4 6.86 -4.67 8.32
N ALA A 5 6.21 -5.84 8.39
CA ALA A 5 6.81 -7.03 7.82
C ALA A 5 6.96 -6.80 6.31
N HIS A 6 8.15 -7.07 5.77
CA HIS A 6 8.42 -6.95 4.35
C HIS A 6 8.62 -8.34 3.74
N SER A 7 7.99 -8.59 2.60
CA SER A 7 8.26 -9.76 1.76
C SER A 7 9.26 -9.37 0.68
N THR A 8 10.36 -10.12 0.63
CA THR A 8 11.45 -10.02 -0.36
C THR A 8 11.67 -11.40 -0.98
N ALA A 9 12.26 -11.43 -2.16
CA ALA A 9 12.77 -12.67 -2.74
C ALA A 9 14.24 -12.88 -2.39
N ASN A 10 14.77 -14.05 -2.78
CA ASN A 10 16.20 -14.36 -2.68
C ASN A 10 16.79 -14.58 -4.07
N CYS A 11 18.06 -14.22 -4.23
CA CYS A 11 18.81 -14.45 -5.45
C CYS A 11 18.93 -15.94 -5.72
N PRO A 12 18.51 -16.44 -6.91
CA PRO A 12 18.67 -17.86 -7.24
C PRO A 12 20.14 -18.29 -7.38
N HIS A 13 21.08 -17.34 -7.50
CA HIS A 13 22.50 -17.63 -7.66
C HIS A 13 23.30 -17.59 -6.35
N CYS A 14 22.95 -16.71 -5.41
CA CYS A 14 23.73 -16.50 -4.17
C CYS A 14 22.90 -16.41 -2.89
N GLY A 15 21.58 -16.50 -2.97
CA GLY A 15 20.68 -16.44 -1.80
C GLY A 15 20.50 -15.05 -1.18
N SER A 16 21.23 -14.02 -1.62
CA SER A 16 21.07 -12.66 -1.08
C SER A 16 19.65 -12.13 -1.30
N PRO A 17 19.07 -11.39 -0.34
CA PRO A 17 17.74 -10.83 -0.46
C PRO A 17 17.69 -9.79 -1.60
N LEU A 18 16.53 -9.69 -2.24
CA LEU A 18 16.28 -8.76 -3.34
C LEU A 18 14.81 -8.37 -3.44
N ASP A 19 14.58 -7.20 -4.01
CA ASP A 19 13.22 -6.74 -4.29
C ASP A 19 12.63 -7.58 -5.43
N HIS A 20 11.33 -7.85 -5.37
CA HIS A 20 10.67 -8.63 -6.41
C HIS A 20 10.77 -7.93 -7.77
N LEU A 21 10.92 -8.73 -8.82
CA LEU A 21 11.11 -8.30 -10.21
C LEU A 21 12.42 -7.55 -10.49
N GLN A 22 13.34 -7.44 -9.52
CA GLN A 22 14.66 -6.83 -9.72
C GLN A 22 15.45 -7.55 -10.83
N ARG A 23 16.01 -6.82 -11.78
CA ARG A 23 16.63 -7.40 -13.00
C ARG A 23 18.03 -8.00 -12.79
N GLY A 24 18.68 -7.67 -11.68
CA GLY A 24 20.03 -8.13 -11.36
C GLY A 24 20.27 -8.12 -9.85
N CYS A 25 21.14 -9.00 -9.37
CA CYS A 25 21.52 -9.04 -7.96
C CYS A 25 22.77 -8.18 -7.73
N GLU A 26 22.70 -7.20 -6.83
CA GLU A 26 23.86 -6.34 -6.51
C GLU A 26 24.98 -7.11 -5.81
N SER A 27 24.66 -8.21 -5.11
CA SER A 27 25.64 -8.98 -4.35
C SER A 27 26.52 -9.90 -5.21
N CYS A 28 26.00 -10.40 -6.33
CA CYS A 28 26.71 -11.33 -7.20
C CYS A 28 26.77 -10.89 -8.67
N GLU A 29 26.23 -9.70 -8.96
CA GLU A 29 26.22 -9.01 -10.26
C GLU A 29 25.55 -9.79 -11.41
N ARG A 30 24.86 -10.89 -11.09
CA ARG A 30 24.16 -11.71 -12.08
C ARG A 30 22.79 -11.14 -12.41
N ARG A 31 22.41 -11.23 -13.68
CA ARG A 31 21.04 -10.99 -14.14
C ARG A 31 20.09 -12.02 -13.55
N ILE A 32 18.90 -11.56 -13.19
CA ILE A 32 17.82 -12.39 -12.64
C ILE A 32 16.70 -12.50 -13.68
N SER A 33 16.35 -13.74 -14.00
CA SER A 33 15.12 -14.07 -14.71
C SER A 33 14.06 -14.43 -13.69
N TRP A 34 12.85 -13.91 -13.88
CA TRP A 34 11.73 -14.17 -13.00
C TRP A 34 10.71 -15.09 -13.65
N ASP A 35 10.17 -15.99 -12.86
CA ASP A 35 8.86 -16.56 -13.09
C ASP A 35 7.89 -15.91 -12.10
N TRP A 36 6.94 -15.14 -12.62
CA TRP A 36 5.92 -14.44 -11.84
C TRP A 36 4.54 -14.86 -12.31
N THR A 37 4.18 -16.10 -12.03
CA THR A 37 2.90 -16.65 -12.44
C THR A 37 1.82 -16.37 -11.41
N GLU A 38 0.74 -15.72 -11.86
CA GLU A 38 -0.37 -15.25 -11.05
C GLU A 38 -1.70 -15.45 -11.80
N PRO A 39 -2.84 -15.59 -11.10
CA PRO A 39 -4.13 -15.72 -11.77
C PRO A 39 -4.53 -14.45 -12.51
N CYS A 40 -5.13 -14.60 -13.68
CA CYS A 40 -5.82 -13.52 -14.39
C CYS A 40 -7.03 -13.03 -13.56
N PRO A 41 -7.20 -11.72 -13.34
CA PRO A 41 -8.33 -11.21 -12.56
C PRO A 41 -9.70 -11.47 -13.21
N ALA A 42 -9.76 -11.76 -14.51
CA ALA A 42 -11.01 -11.96 -15.24
C ALA A 42 -11.41 -13.43 -15.42
N CYS A 43 -10.44 -14.34 -15.59
CA CYS A 43 -10.72 -15.75 -15.89
C CYS A 43 -9.91 -16.75 -15.06
N GLU A 44 -9.10 -16.27 -14.11
CA GLU A 44 -8.28 -17.08 -13.20
C GLU A 44 -7.17 -17.92 -13.84
N ALA A 45 -7.05 -17.91 -15.18
CA ALA A 45 -5.95 -18.57 -15.87
C ALA A 45 -4.58 -18.11 -15.34
N ALA A 46 -3.63 -19.04 -15.24
CA ALA A 46 -2.28 -18.74 -14.83
C ALA A 46 -1.55 -17.91 -15.90
N VAL A 47 -1.07 -16.72 -15.52
CA VAL A 47 -0.37 -15.79 -16.41
C VAL A 47 0.97 -15.43 -15.79
N ASN A 48 2.05 -15.56 -16.57
CA ASN A 48 3.36 -15.06 -16.15
C ASN A 48 3.47 -13.56 -16.42
N TYR A 49 3.42 -12.74 -15.37
CA TYR A 49 3.50 -11.29 -15.44
C TYR A 49 4.94 -10.76 -15.55
N ALA A 50 5.96 -11.61 -15.36
CA ALA A 50 7.36 -11.20 -15.55
C ALA A 50 7.67 -10.84 -17.02
N THR A 51 6.91 -11.39 -17.97
CA THR A 51 7.02 -11.09 -19.40
C THR A 51 6.31 -9.78 -19.80
N ARG A 52 5.59 -9.14 -18.85
CA ARG A 52 4.74 -7.95 -19.08
C ARG A 52 3.69 -8.21 -20.17
N PRO A 53 2.79 -9.18 -19.97
CA PRO A 53 1.71 -9.45 -20.92
C PRO A 53 0.84 -8.21 -21.06
N SER A 54 0.42 -7.88 -22.28
CA SER A 54 -0.57 -6.83 -22.54
C SER A 54 -2.01 -7.36 -22.49
N SER A 55 -2.20 -8.68 -22.64
CA SER A 55 -3.51 -9.34 -22.57
C SER A 55 -3.40 -10.76 -22.05
N CYS A 56 -4.45 -11.27 -21.40
CA CYS A 56 -4.55 -12.67 -21.00
C CYS A 56 -4.57 -13.59 -22.24
N PRO A 57 -3.79 -14.69 -22.28
CA PRO A 57 -3.83 -15.63 -23.40
C PRO A 57 -5.17 -16.34 -23.55
N GLU A 58 -5.89 -16.58 -22.44
CA GLU A 58 -7.15 -17.33 -22.43
C GLU A 58 -8.37 -16.45 -22.71
N CYS A 59 -8.55 -15.36 -21.96
CA CYS A 59 -9.77 -14.53 -22.07
C CYS A 59 -9.56 -13.20 -22.78
N ARG A 60 -8.35 -12.90 -23.26
CA ARG A 60 -7.99 -11.66 -23.99
C ARG A 60 -8.19 -10.34 -23.23
N THR A 61 -8.54 -10.39 -21.94
CA THR A 61 -8.61 -9.20 -21.07
C THR A 61 -7.26 -8.50 -21.04
N ASP A 62 -7.26 -7.17 -21.12
CA ASP A 62 -6.03 -6.38 -21.00
C ASP A 62 -5.39 -6.57 -19.63
N LEU A 63 -4.08 -6.77 -19.61
CA LEU A 63 -3.33 -7.03 -18.39
C LEU A 63 -2.19 -6.04 -18.23
N SER A 64 -1.84 -5.78 -16.97
CA SER A 64 -0.64 -5.08 -16.59
C SER A 64 0.14 -5.90 -15.56
N VAL A 65 1.44 -5.66 -15.42
CA VAL A 65 2.25 -6.26 -14.35
C VAL A 65 1.69 -5.93 -12.95
N TRP A 66 1.00 -4.80 -12.81
CA TRP A 66 0.36 -4.39 -11.56
C TRP A 66 -0.81 -5.31 -11.17
N ASP A 67 -1.45 -5.99 -12.12
CA ASP A 67 -2.51 -6.96 -11.81
C ASP A 67 -1.92 -8.24 -11.23
N GLY A 68 -0.77 -8.69 -11.73
CA GLY A 68 0.01 -9.76 -11.10
C GLY A 68 0.54 -9.39 -9.70
N ILE A 69 0.99 -8.14 -9.52
CA ILE A 69 1.42 -7.64 -8.19
C ILE A 69 0.23 -7.60 -7.23
N ALA A 70 -0.92 -7.10 -7.67
CA ALA A 70 -2.16 -7.09 -6.89
C ALA A 70 -2.60 -8.52 -6.50
N ALA A 71 -2.56 -9.46 -7.44
CA ALA A 71 -2.88 -10.86 -7.16
C ALA A 71 -1.94 -11.49 -6.12
N ARG A 72 -0.63 -11.20 -6.21
CA ARG A 72 0.36 -11.68 -5.23
C ARG A 72 0.13 -11.07 -3.85
N VAL A 73 0.02 -9.74 -3.77
CA VAL A 73 -0.05 -9.04 -2.49
C VAL A 73 -1.31 -9.42 -1.71
N LEU A 74 -2.43 -9.70 -2.40
CA LEU A 74 -3.67 -10.17 -1.76
C LEU A 74 -3.54 -11.55 -1.09
N ARG A 75 -2.51 -12.34 -1.40
CA ARG A 75 -2.20 -13.59 -0.71
C ARG A 75 -1.26 -13.43 0.48
N GLU A 76 -0.63 -12.26 0.60
CA GLU A 76 0.16 -11.91 1.77
C GLU A 76 -0.77 -11.57 2.94
N ARG A 77 -0.21 -11.62 4.15
CA ARG A 77 -0.91 -11.08 5.31
C ARG A 77 -1.23 -9.61 5.06
N HIS A 78 -2.41 -9.18 5.47
CA HIS A 78 -2.79 -7.78 5.54
C HIS A 78 -1.67 -6.89 6.13
N HIS A 79 -1.40 -5.74 5.49
CA HIS A 79 -0.28 -4.83 5.77
C HIS A 79 1.15 -5.40 5.69
N ALA A 80 1.34 -6.62 5.17
CA ALA A 80 2.67 -7.08 4.82
C ALA A 80 3.07 -6.42 3.49
N ASP A 81 4.20 -5.72 3.51
CA ASP A 81 4.68 -4.96 2.36
C ASP A 81 5.47 -5.88 1.43
N LEU A 82 4.96 -6.09 0.22
CA LEU A 82 5.69 -6.69 -0.88
C LEU A 82 6.61 -5.63 -1.49
N ARG A 83 7.93 -5.86 -1.46
CA ARG A 83 8.91 -4.94 -2.06
C ARG A 83 9.10 -5.21 -3.54
N ILE A 84 8.87 -4.21 -4.38
CA ILE A 84 8.98 -4.30 -5.85
C ILE A 84 10.07 -3.34 -6.34
N ALA A 85 10.95 -3.83 -7.21
CA ALA A 85 11.96 -2.99 -7.86
C ALA A 85 11.29 -1.94 -8.77
N LYS A 86 11.58 -0.66 -8.54
CA LYS A 86 10.88 0.45 -9.19
C LYS A 86 11.12 0.55 -10.69
N ASP A 87 12.31 0.14 -11.14
CA ASP A 87 12.75 0.13 -12.53
C ASP A 87 12.24 -1.09 -13.34
N ALA A 88 11.65 -2.07 -12.65
CA ALA A 88 11.14 -3.29 -13.24
C ALA A 88 9.68 -3.17 -13.70
N VAL A 89 8.95 -2.14 -13.27
CA VAL A 89 7.51 -1.97 -13.51
C VAL A 89 7.18 -0.57 -14.01
N PRO A 90 6.12 -0.38 -14.81
CA PRO A 90 5.66 0.96 -15.17
C PRO A 90 5.11 1.69 -13.94
N HIS A 91 4.94 3.00 -14.04
CA HIS A 91 4.43 3.81 -12.93
C HIS A 91 3.00 3.35 -12.53
N PRO A 92 2.63 3.32 -11.23
CA PRO A 92 1.33 2.81 -10.77
C PRO A 92 0.13 3.46 -11.47
N THR A 93 0.22 4.76 -11.76
CA THR A 93 -0.86 5.51 -12.44
C THR A 93 -1.20 4.99 -13.83
N SER A 94 -0.26 4.30 -14.49
CA SER A 94 -0.52 3.63 -15.78
C SER A 94 -1.43 2.41 -15.66
N ALA A 95 -1.67 1.92 -14.43
CA ALA A 95 -2.53 0.78 -14.13
C ALA A 95 -3.76 1.18 -13.28
N GLY A 96 -4.17 2.44 -13.38
CA GLY A 96 -5.39 2.95 -12.73
C GLY A 96 -5.25 3.30 -11.24
N PHE A 97 -4.02 3.30 -10.70
CA PHE A 97 -3.81 3.80 -9.34
C PHE A 97 -3.89 5.33 -9.30
N VAL A 98 -4.51 5.86 -8.23
CA VAL A 98 -4.64 7.29 -7.99
C VAL A 98 -3.71 7.74 -6.88
N CYS A 99 -3.18 8.97 -6.98
CA CYS A 99 -2.34 9.54 -5.93
C CYS A 99 -3.18 9.77 -4.66
N HIS A 100 -2.60 9.46 -3.50
CA HIS A 100 -3.21 9.63 -2.19
C HIS A 100 -2.17 10.19 -1.20
N THR A 101 -2.60 10.69 -0.06
CA THR A 101 -1.71 11.09 1.04
C THR A 101 -1.81 10.06 2.16
N GLY A 102 -0.77 9.24 2.35
CA GLY A 102 -0.69 8.27 3.44
C GLY A 102 0.09 8.81 4.64
N ASP A 103 0.22 7.96 5.68
CA ASP A 103 1.08 8.25 6.82
C ASP A 103 2.55 8.40 6.37
N PRO A 104 3.23 9.52 6.69
CA PRO A 104 4.60 9.74 6.24
C PRO A 104 5.56 8.76 6.93
N ARG A 105 6.21 7.90 6.14
CA ARG A 105 7.21 6.90 6.54
C ARG A 105 8.49 6.97 5.70
N GLY A 106 8.72 8.10 5.03
CA GLY A 106 9.87 8.32 4.14
C GLY A 106 9.61 7.98 2.67
N GLN A 107 8.40 7.56 2.32
CA GLN A 107 7.95 7.49 0.94
C GLN A 107 7.81 8.89 0.33
N ARG A 108 7.98 8.98 -0.99
CA ARG A 108 7.84 10.23 -1.77
C ARG A 108 6.41 10.47 -2.24
N ALA A 109 5.63 9.41 -2.38
CA ALA A 109 4.23 9.45 -2.78
C ALA A 109 3.53 8.17 -2.36
N ASP A 110 2.21 8.24 -2.25
CA ASP A 110 1.33 7.11 -2.01
C ASP A 110 0.33 7.01 -3.16
N TYR A 111 0.02 5.79 -3.58
CA TYR A 111 -0.98 5.52 -4.61
C TYR A 111 -1.93 4.44 -4.15
N ARG A 112 -3.21 4.54 -4.53
CA ARG A 112 -4.25 3.60 -4.14
C ARG A 112 -5.06 3.12 -5.34
N ARG A 113 -5.57 1.89 -5.24
CA ARG A 113 -6.56 1.33 -6.17
C ARG A 113 -7.59 0.55 -5.35
N PRO A 114 -8.83 1.06 -5.23
CA PRO A 114 -9.90 0.32 -4.55
C PRO A 114 -10.26 -0.93 -5.34
N LEU A 115 -10.65 -1.98 -4.64
CA LEU A 115 -11.14 -3.24 -5.19
C LEU A 115 -12.66 -3.32 -5.06
N PRO A 116 -13.36 -4.09 -5.92
CA PRO A 116 -14.82 -4.18 -5.89
C PRO A 116 -15.42 -4.68 -4.58
N ASP A 117 -14.64 -5.35 -3.73
CA ASP A 117 -15.06 -5.89 -2.44
C ASP A 117 -14.77 -4.93 -1.26
N GLY A 118 -14.40 -3.68 -1.56
CA GLY A 118 -14.12 -2.65 -0.56
C GLY A 118 -12.70 -2.69 0.02
N ARG A 119 -11.89 -3.68 -0.33
CA ARG A 119 -10.45 -3.68 -0.01
C ARG A 119 -9.71 -2.66 -0.86
N GLY A 120 -8.51 -2.26 -0.43
CA GLY A 120 -7.67 -1.33 -1.18
C GLY A 120 -6.27 -1.89 -1.42
N ILE A 121 -5.69 -1.68 -2.61
CA ILE A 121 -4.26 -1.86 -2.81
C ILE A 121 -3.55 -0.53 -2.59
N HIS A 122 -2.58 -0.49 -1.68
CA HIS A 122 -1.78 0.70 -1.39
C HIS A 122 -0.33 0.49 -1.83
N VAL A 123 0.17 1.40 -2.66
CA VAL A 123 1.55 1.47 -3.14
C VAL A 123 2.23 2.68 -2.51
N LYS A 124 3.28 2.43 -1.73
CA LYS A 124 4.22 3.46 -1.25
C LYS A 124 5.40 3.56 -2.20
N ALA A 125 5.63 4.75 -2.76
CA ALA A 125 6.72 4.99 -3.69
C ALA A 125 7.94 5.58 -2.98
N PHE A 126 9.02 4.81 -2.88
CA PHE A 126 10.31 5.28 -2.39
C PHE A 126 11.19 5.72 -3.57
N ALA A 127 12.44 6.10 -3.26
CA ALA A 127 13.40 6.52 -4.28
C ALA A 127 13.75 5.38 -5.24
N ASP A 128 14.01 4.19 -4.68
CA ASP A 128 14.58 2.99 -5.31
C ASP A 128 13.54 1.88 -5.56
N ARG A 129 12.45 1.85 -4.80
CA ARG A 129 11.49 0.75 -4.78
C ARG A 129 10.04 1.21 -4.62
N TYR A 130 9.13 0.27 -4.82
CA TYR A 130 7.78 0.33 -4.30
C TYR A 130 7.62 -0.63 -3.12
N GLU A 131 6.83 -0.25 -2.12
CA GLU A 131 6.30 -1.15 -1.11
C GLU A 131 4.79 -1.22 -1.30
N VAL A 132 4.27 -2.42 -1.55
CA VAL A 132 2.86 -2.64 -1.87
C VAL A 132 2.23 -3.51 -0.80
N HIS A 133 1.10 -3.10 -0.27
CA HIS A 133 0.26 -3.94 0.58
C HIS A 133 -1.21 -3.78 0.21
N TRP A 134 -2.05 -4.53 0.90
CA TRP A 134 -3.50 -4.36 0.83
C TRP A 134 -4.05 -3.97 2.21
N ASP A 135 -5.10 -3.16 2.16
CA ASP A 135 -5.91 -2.68 3.29
C ASP A 135 -7.25 -3.43 3.29
N LYS A 136 -7.79 -3.78 4.46
CA LYS A 136 -9.10 -4.45 4.55
C LYS A 136 -10.23 -3.55 4.08
N VAL A 137 -10.10 -2.25 4.32
CA VAL A 137 -11.08 -1.24 3.95
C VAL A 137 -10.34 -0.12 3.25
N ASP A 138 -10.70 0.19 2.01
CA ASP A 138 -10.14 1.35 1.34
C ASP A 138 -10.72 2.64 1.98
N PRO A 139 -9.87 3.59 2.45
CA PRO A 139 -10.31 4.83 3.04
C PRO A 139 -11.07 5.74 2.08
N THR A 140 -10.99 5.53 0.75
CA THR A 140 -11.81 6.26 -0.21
C THR A 140 -13.26 5.79 -0.24
N GLU A 141 -13.51 4.55 0.20
CA GLU A 141 -14.86 3.96 0.28
C GLU A 141 -15.46 4.09 1.69
N ASP A 142 -14.69 3.74 2.73
CA ASP A 142 -15.11 3.90 4.14
C ASP A 142 -13.93 4.33 5.02
N PHE A 143 -13.82 5.65 5.20
CA PHE A 143 -12.76 6.25 6.01
C PHE A 143 -12.79 5.79 7.49
N LEU A 144 -13.98 5.70 8.10
CA LEU A 144 -14.09 5.32 9.52
C LEU A 144 -13.79 3.84 9.70
N GLY A 145 -14.31 2.99 8.81
CA GLY A 145 -13.98 1.56 8.76
C GLY A 145 -12.48 1.33 8.60
N HIS A 146 -11.83 2.07 7.71
CA HIS A 146 -10.37 2.01 7.52
C HIS A 146 -9.60 2.37 8.80
N VAL A 147 -9.97 3.47 9.47
CA VAL A 147 -9.29 3.85 10.72
C VAL A 147 -9.42 2.76 11.79
N VAL A 148 -10.58 2.10 11.90
CA VAL A 148 -10.78 1.03 12.89
C VAL A 148 -10.04 -0.26 12.51
N ALA A 149 -10.11 -0.67 11.24
CA ALA A 149 -9.59 -1.95 10.76
C ALA A 149 -8.07 -1.92 10.51
N ASP A 150 -7.58 -0.81 9.95
CA ASP A 150 -6.29 -0.74 9.28
C ASP A 150 -5.36 0.32 9.89
N ALA A 151 -5.92 1.42 10.42
CA ALA A 151 -5.13 2.48 11.04
C ALA A 151 -5.51 2.82 12.50
N PRO A 152 -5.66 1.82 13.41
CA PRO A 152 -6.22 2.04 14.74
C PRO A 152 -5.36 2.93 15.63
N HIS A 153 -4.08 3.15 15.28
CA HIS A 153 -3.23 4.11 15.99
C HIS A 153 -3.77 5.54 15.90
N TRP A 154 -4.51 5.89 14.84
CA TRP A 154 -5.16 7.21 14.73
C TRP A 154 -6.28 7.41 15.75
N LEU A 155 -6.93 6.34 16.22
CA LEU A 155 -7.90 6.43 17.31
C LEU A 155 -7.26 6.92 18.61
N LEU A 156 -6.01 6.51 18.89
CA LEU A 156 -5.26 6.97 20.07
C LEU A 156 -4.91 8.46 19.97
N VAL A 157 -4.55 8.92 18.78
CA VAL A 157 -4.26 10.35 18.51
C VAL A 157 -5.53 11.19 18.65
N GLY A 158 -6.63 10.75 18.02
CA GLY A 158 -7.93 11.43 18.10
C GLY A 158 -8.49 11.45 19.53
N GLY A 159 -8.37 10.33 20.26
CA GLY A 159 -8.77 10.25 21.66
C GLY A 159 -7.97 11.19 22.58
N PHE A 160 -6.66 11.31 22.36
CA PHE A 160 -5.82 12.23 23.12
C PHE A 160 -6.18 13.70 22.83
N LEU A 161 -6.45 14.05 21.57
CA LEU A 161 -6.86 15.40 21.18
C LEU A 161 -8.24 15.75 21.75
N GLY A 162 -9.20 14.84 21.64
CA GLY A 162 -10.55 14.98 22.21
C GLY A 162 -10.53 15.13 23.73
N PHE A 163 -9.69 14.37 24.44
CA PHE A 163 -9.50 14.52 25.88
C PHE A 163 -8.90 15.87 26.26
N LYS A 164 -7.92 16.39 25.49
CA LYS A 164 -7.36 17.72 25.74
C LYS A 164 -8.37 18.85 25.47
N LEU A 165 -9.19 18.73 24.45
CA LEU A 165 -10.24 19.71 24.15
C LEU A 165 -11.39 19.64 25.16
N ALA A 166 -11.79 18.45 25.61
CA ALA A 166 -12.78 18.27 26.67
C ALA A 166 -12.29 18.76 28.05
N ARG A 167 -10.98 18.83 28.25
CA ARG A 167 -10.33 19.41 29.43
C ARG A 167 -9.97 20.89 29.28
N TRP A 168 -10.34 21.53 28.17
CA TRP A 168 -10.32 22.99 28.11
C TRP A 168 -11.31 23.48 29.18
N PRO A 169 -10.88 24.31 30.13
CA PRO A 169 -11.77 24.73 31.19
C PRO A 169 -12.95 25.48 30.56
N VAL A 170 -14.15 24.95 30.79
CA VAL A 170 -15.43 25.66 30.64
C VAL A 170 -15.47 26.94 31.51
N GLY A 171 -14.41 27.23 32.30
CA GLY A 171 -14.26 28.43 33.12
C GLY A 171 -14.14 29.76 32.37
N LEU A 172 -14.00 29.78 31.03
CA LEU A 172 -13.95 31.03 30.27
C LEU A 172 -15.34 31.60 29.93
N THR A 173 -16.42 30.82 30.03
CA THR A 173 -17.79 31.34 29.88
C THR A 173 -18.34 31.97 31.16
N LEU A 174 -17.73 31.73 32.33
CA LEU A 174 -18.12 32.36 33.60
C LEU A 174 -17.39 33.69 33.89
N ALA A 175 -16.26 33.96 33.23
CA ALA A 175 -15.52 35.22 33.41
C ALA A 175 -16.17 36.43 32.70
N LEU A 176 -17.02 36.20 31.69
CA LEU A 176 -17.75 37.28 30.99
C LEU A 176 -19.05 37.70 31.70
N ALA A 177 -19.59 36.88 32.62
CA ALA A 177 -20.80 37.23 33.38
C ALA A 177 -20.53 38.21 34.55
N ALA A 178 -19.27 38.40 34.94
CA ALA A 178 -18.89 39.28 36.05
C ALA A 178 -18.61 40.75 35.63
N HIS A 179 -18.68 41.08 34.33
CA HIS A 179 -18.34 42.42 33.82
C HIS A 179 -19.55 43.27 33.36
N ILE A 180 -20.78 42.81 33.61
CA ILE A 180 -22.02 43.53 33.24
C ILE A 180 -22.71 44.19 34.45
N LYS A 181 -22.17 44.04 35.67
CA LYS A 181 -22.66 44.75 36.87
C LYS A 181 -21.62 45.76 37.38
N ARG A 182 -21.52 46.91 36.72
CA ARG A 182 -21.11 48.19 37.30
C ARG A 182 -21.90 49.31 36.66
#